data_AF-A0A7V5UEH4-F1
#
_entry.id   AF-A0A7V5UEH4-F1
#
_cell.length_a   1.000
_cell.length_b   1.000
_cell.length_c   1.000
_cell.angle_alpha   90.00
_cell.angle_beta   90.00
_cell.angle_gamma   90.00
#
_symmetry.space_group_name_H-M   'P 1'
#
loop_
_entity.id
_entity.type
_entity.pdbx_description
1 polymer ?
#
loop_
_entity_poly.entity_id
_entity_poly.type
_entity_poly.pdbx_seq_one_letter_code
_entity_poly.pdbx_strand_id
1 'polypeptide(L)'
;INQGTIRTWGEVHRRYNQWWQEYPQQKRNHGIYTLLALYNKTIDQLDAVFLKEVLPYASNTAIQLKNWAWESREKDYTNPYRLMTFHSKEELIAVTGKIEENSFLIDYKNEMESFAENIDRVLKQLD
;
A
#
# COMPACT_ATOMS: atom_id res chain seq x y z
N ILE A 1 8.49 24.54 -19.99
CA ILE A 1 9.16 23.84 -21.11
C ILE A 1 8.49 24.20 -22.44
N ASN A 2 7.19 23.92 -22.65
CA ASN A 2 6.48 24.35 -23.88
C ASN A 2 5.94 25.80 -23.88
N GLN A 3 5.87 26.46 -22.71
CA GLN A 3 5.46 27.88 -22.57
C GLN A 3 6.60 28.79 -22.07
N GLY A 4 7.86 28.33 -22.05
CA GLY A 4 9.04 29.17 -21.74
C GLY A 4 9.38 29.48 -20.27
N THR A 5 8.59 29.02 -19.29
CA THR A 5 8.77 29.30 -17.85
C THR A 5 9.87 28.49 -17.14
N ILE A 6 10.35 27.40 -17.76
CA ILE A 6 11.47 26.57 -17.30
C ILE A 6 12.33 26.28 -18.53
N ARG A 7 13.59 26.71 -18.48
CA ARG A 7 14.52 26.83 -19.61
C ARG A 7 15.57 25.73 -19.67
N THR A 8 15.79 24.99 -18.59
CA THR A 8 16.79 23.90 -18.55
C THR A 8 16.28 22.65 -17.84
N TRP A 9 16.83 21.49 -18.19
CA TRP A 9 16.61 20.25 -17.43
C TRP A 9 17.00 20.37 -15.96
N GLY A 10 18.06 21.13 -15.67
CA GLY A 10 18.47 21.40 -14.28
C GLY A 10 17.39 22.15 -13.48
N GLU A 11 16.67 23.09 -14.11
CA GLU A 11 15.54 23.76 -13.46
C GLU A 11 14.34 22.82 -13.25
N VAL A 12 14.09 21.89 -14.17
CA VAL A 12 13.06 20.85 -14.01
C VAL A 12 13.37 19.98 -12.79
N HIS A 13 14.59 19.45 -12.69
CA HIS A 13 15.00 18.62 -11.56
C HIS A 13 14.95 19.39 -10.23
N ARG A 14 15.36 20.67 -10.22
CA ARG A 14 15.21 21.51 -9.02
C ARG A 14 13.76 21.66 -8.60
N ARG A 15 12.84 21.90 -9.54
CA ARG A 15 11.41 22.00 -9.24
C ARG A 15 10.84 20.66 -8.76
N TYR A 16 11.23 19.55 -9.38
CA TYR A 16 10.80 18.23 -8.96
C TYR A 16 11.27 17.91 -7.54
N ASN A 17 12.51 18.26 -7.21
CA ASN A 17 13.04 18.10 -5.85
C ASN A 17 12.27 18.96 -4.84
N GLN A 18 11.88 20.19 -5.19
CA GLN A 18 11.04 21.03 -4.33
C GLN A 18 9.69 20.35 -4.04
N TRP A 19 9.01 19.85 -5.08
CA TRP A 19 7.75 19.10 -4.90
C TRP A 19 7.94 17.81 -4.12
N TRP A 20 9.06 17.12 -4.31
CA TRP A 20 9.38 15.91 -3.56
C TRP A 20 9.48 16.19 -2.05
N GLN A 21 10.04 17.35 -1.66
CA GLN A 21 10.09 17.74 -0.24
C GLN A 21 8.69 18.07 0.33
N GLU A 22 7.79 18.62 -0.49
CA GLU A 22 6.41 18.94 -0.07
C GLU A 22 5.48 17.72 -0.09
N TYR A 23 5.81 16.71 -0.90
CA TYR A 23 4.96 15.57 -1.17
C TYR A 23 4.46 14.82 0.09
N PRO A 24 5.27 14.58 1.15
CA PRO A 24 4.78 13.91 2.35
C PRO A 24 3.60 14.63 3.02
N GLN A 25 3.65 15.97 3.09
CA GLN A 25 2.56 16.77 3.64
C GLN A 25 1.34 16.74 2.73
N GLN A 26 1.55 16.89 1.41
CA GLN A 26 0.46 16.85 0.43
C GLN A 26 -0.23 15.48 0.43
N LYS A 27 0.53 14.38 0.50
CA LYS A 27 0.02 13.01 0.58
C LYS A 27 -0.82 12.80 1.83
N ARG A 28 -0.36 13.28 2.99
CA ARG A 28 -1.13 13.24 4.24
C ARG A 28 -2.44 14.03 4.12
N ASN A 29 -2.37 15.27 3.66
CA ASN A 29 -3.55 16.13 3.52
C ASN A 29 -4.57 15.54 2.53
N HIS A 30 -4.09 14.98 1.42
CA HIS A 30 -4.93 14.28 0.46
C HIS A 30 -5.56 13.02 1.06
N GLY A 31 -4.82 12.23 1.85
CA GLY A 31 -5.36 11.08 2.57
C GLY A 31 -6.50 11.47 3.52
N ILE A 32 -6.31 12.53 4.32
CA ILE A 32 -7.36 13.07 5.20
C ILE A 32 -8.57 13.54 4.39
N TYR A 33 -8.34 14.29 3.31
CA TYR A 33 -9.42 14.76 2.44
C TYR A 33 -10.23 13.60 1.86
N THR A 34 -9.57 12.57 1.33
CA THR A 34 -10.23 11.41 0.74
C THR A 34 -11.02 10.60 1.79
N LEU A 35 -10.47 10.44 3.01
CA LEU A 35 -11.19 9.82 4.11
C LEU A 35 -12.46 10.59 4.46
N LEU A 36 -12.35 11.91 4.62
CA LEU A 36 -13.50 12.76 4.95
C LEU A 36 -14.54 12.74 3.82
N ALA A 37 -14.11 12.83 2.56
CA ALA A 37 -15.00 12.76 1.40
C ALA A 37 -15.75 11.41 1.33
N LEU A 38 -15.06 10.29 1.60
CA LEU A 38 -15.66 8.95 1.60
C LEU A 38 -16.79 8.82 2.62
N TYR A 39 -16.64 9.45 3.79
CA TYR A 39 -17.62 9.43 4.87
C TYR A 39 -18.56 10.66 4.86
N ASN A 40 -18.50 11.50 3.81
CA ASN A 40 -19.26 12.74 3.68
C ASN A 40 -19.12 13.66 4.92
N LYS A 41 -17.89 13.84 5.40
CA LYS A 41 -17.53 14.65 6.56
C LYS A 41 -16.69 15.86 6.18
N THR A 42 -16.65 16.84 7.08
CA THR A 42 -15.81 18.04 6.98
C THR A 42 -14.64 17.99 7.98
N ILE A 43 -13.68 18.91 7.84
CA ILE A 43 -12.45 18.90 8.65
C ILE A 43 -12.72 19.14 10.14
N ASP A 44 -13.76 19.90 10.48
CA ASP A 44 -14.24 20.12 11.85
C ASP A 44 -14.81 18.86 12.50
N GLN A 45 -15.12 17.84 11.70
CA GLN A 45 -15.60 16.53 12.16
C GLN A 45 -14.48 15.48 12.21
N LEU A 46 -13.22 15.88 11.98
CA LEU A 46 -12.05 15.02 12.17
C LEU A 46 -11.66 15.02 13.65
N ASP A 47 -12.34 14.19 14.44
CA ASP A 47 -12.12 14.04 15.87
C ASP A 47 -11.71 12.62 16.27
N ALA A 48 -11.37 12.44 17.55
CA ALA A 48 -10.96 11.14 18.09
C ALA A 48 -12.07 10.09 18.00
N VAL A 49 -13.35 10.48 18.11
CA VAL A 49 -14.48 9.56 18.02
C VAL A 49 -14.56 8.98 16.60
N PHE A 50 -14.51 9.85 15.59
CA PHE A 50 -14.51 9.44 14.20
C PHE A 50 -13.27 8.60 13.83
N LEU A 51 -12.08 8.99 14.29
CA LEU A 51 -10.86 8.21 14.02
C LEU A 51 -10.90 6.82 14.64
N LYS A 52 -11.43 6.68 15.87
CA LYS A 52 -11.63 5.38 16.53
C LYS A 52 -12.67 4.51 15.81
N GLU A 53 -13.64 5.14 15.14
CA GLU A 53 -14.60 4.42 14.30
C GLU A 53 -13.95 3.89 13.02
N VAL A 54 -13.18 4.70 12.29
CA VAL A 54 -12.76 4.36 10.92
C VAL A 54 -11.40 3.65 10.80
N LEU A 55 -10.42 3.98 11.66
CA LEU A 55 -9.08 3.39 11.54
C LEU A 55 -9.04 1.86 11.75
N PRO A 56 -9.87 1.24 12.60
CA PRO A 56 -9.93 -0.22 12.69
C PRO A 56 -10.27 -0.91 11.37
N TYR A 57 -11.11 -0.30 10.52
CA TYR A 57 -11.42 -0.84 9.20
C TYR A 57 -10.18 -0.85 8.31
N ALA A 58 -9.40 0.23 8.30
CA ALA A 58 -8.16 0.29 7.52
C ALA A 58 -7.13 -0.77 7.96
N SER A 59 -7.01 -1.01 9.28
CA SER A 59 -6.17 -2.09 9.83
C SER A 59 -6.65 -3.47 9.34
N ASN A 60 -7.95 -3.77 9.47
CA ASN A 60 -8.52 -5.03 8.99
C ASN A 60 -8.31 -5.21 7.48
N THR A 61 -8.56 -4.18 6.68
CA THR A 61 -8.33 -4.21 5.23
C THR A 61 -6.87 -4.52 4.90
N ALA A 62 -5.89 -3.92 5.60
CA ALA A 62 -4.47 -4.24 5.37
C ALA A 62 -4.17 -5.73 5.65
N ILE A 63 -4.72 -6.30 6.73
CA ILE A 63 -4.58 -7.72 7.04
C ILE A 63 -5.24 -8.61 5.97
N GLN A 64 -6.40 -8.23 5.45
CA GLN A 64 -7.05 -8.96 4.35
C GLN A 64 -6.24 -8.90 3.05
N LEU A 65 -5.69 -7.73 2.72
CA LEU A 65 -4.91 -7.53 1.51
C LEU A 65 -3.66 -8.42 1.49
N LYS A 66 -2.92 -8.54 2.60
CA LYS A 66 -1.77 -9.48 2.64
C LYS A 66 -2.20 -10.93 2.44
N ASN A 67 -3.35 -11.34 2.98
CA ASN A 67 -3.85 -12.71 2.83
C ASN A 67 -4.28 -12.97 1.38
N TRP A 68 -4.99 -12.02 0.76
CA TRP A 68 -5.38 -12.13 -0.65
C TRP A 68 -4.18 -12.14 -1.59
N ALA A 69 -3.12 -11.38 -1.29
CA ALA A 69 -1.88 -11.41 -2.06
C ALA A 69 -1.26 -12.82 -2.02
N TRP A 70 -1.22 -13.45 -0.84
CA TRP A 70 -0.77 -14.83 -0.68
C TRP A 70 -1.65 -15.81 -1.45
N GLU A 71 -2.97 -15.82 -1.18
CA GLU A 71 -3.95 -16.71 -1.82
C GLU A 71 -3.93 -16.57 -3.35
N SER A 72 -3.74 -15.35 -3.85
CA SER A 72 -3.65 -15.10 -5.29
C SER A 72 -2.41 -15.77 -5.89
N ARG A 73 -1.27 -15.76 -5.19
CA ARG A 73 -0.04 -16.39 -5.66
C ARG A 73 -0.03 -17.90 -5.44
N GLU A 74 -0.61 -18.38 -4.34
CA GLU A 74 -0.72 -19.81 -4.02
C GLU A 74 -1.42 -20.60 -5.12
N LYS A 75 -2.37 -19.96 -5.81
CA LYS A 75 -3.05 -20.56 -6.98
C LYS A 75 -2.08 -20.98 -8.08
N ASP A 76 -0.93 -20.33 -8.22
CA ASP A 76 0.09 -20.72 -9.20
C ASP A 76 0.74 -22.07 -8.88
N TYR A 77 0.67 -22.50 -7.62
CA TYR A 77 1.29 -23.74 -7.12
C TYR A 77 0.28 -24.86 -6.85
N THR A 78 -1.03 -24.53 -6.80
CA THR A 78 -2.08 -25.47 -6.40
C THR A 78 -3.13 -25.71 -7.49
N ASN A 79 -3.29 -24.78 -8.44
CA ASN A 79 -4.33 -24.90 -9.46
C ASN A 79 -3.95 -25.95 -10.53
N PRO A 80 -4.76 -27.00 -10.75
CA PRO A 80 -4.42 -28.07 -11.68
C PRO A 80 -4.23 -27.59 -13.13
N TYR A 81 -4.94 -26.56 -13.57
CA TYR A 81 -4.79 -25.99 -14.91
C TYR A 81 -3.51 -25.17 -15.09
N ARG A 82 -2.92 -24.67 -14.00
CA ARG A 82 -1.60 -24.03 -14.05
C ARG A 82 -0.50 -25.08 -13.94
N LEU A 83 -0.72 -26.10 -13.13
CA LEU A 83 0.24 -27.19 -12.95
C LEU A 83 0.43 -28.05 -14.19
N MET A 84 -0.60 -28.22 -15.04
CA MET A 84 -0.51 -29.04 -16.25
C MET A 84 0.53 -28.54 -17.27
N THR A 85 1.02 -27.30 -17.16
CA THR A 85 2.07 -26.77 -18.04
C THR A 85 3.48 -27.22 -17.63
N PHE A 86 3.63 -27.82 -16.44
CA PHE A 86 4.90 -28.30 -15.90
C PHE A 86 4.90 -29.83 -15.88
N HIS A 87 6.03 -30.43 -16.22
CA HIS A 87 6.27 -31.88 -16.21
C HIS A 87 6.45 -32.40 -14.78
N SER A 88 6.98 -31.58 -13.87
CA SER A 88 7.16 -31.96 -12.46
C SER A 88 7.13 -30.76 -11.51
N LYS A 89 7.06 -31.04 -10.20
CA LYS A 89 7.15 -30.02 -9.15
C LYS A 89 8.52 -29.34 -9.12
N GLU A 90 9.58 -30.09 -9.45
CA GLU A 90 10.94 -29.58 -9.54
C GLU A 90 11.06 -28.57 -10.69
N GLU A 91 10.44 -28.84 -11.85
CA GLU A 91 10.38 -27.89 -12.97
C GLU A 91 9.60 -26.62 -12.58
N LEU A 92 8.44 -26.79 -11.93
CA LEU A 92 7.66 -25.66 -11.40
C LEU A 92 8.53 -24.77 -10.51
N ILE A 93 9.15 -25.34 -9.48
CA ILE A 93 9.98 -24.58 -8.52
C ILE A 93 11.20 -23.95 -9.21
N ALA A 94 11.83 -24.63 -10.17
CA ALA A 94 12.95 -24.08 -10.92
C ALA A 94 12.57 -22.86 -11.77
N VAL A 95 11.35 -22.83 -12.31
CA VAL A 95 10.85 -21.73 -13.16
C VAL A 95 10.25 -20.59 -12.33
N THR A 96 9.41 -20.90 -11.35
CA THR A 96 8.63 -19.91 -10.60
C THR A 96 9.26 -19.51 -9.27
N GLY A 97 10.22 -20.28 -8.77
CA GLY A 97 10.74 -20.17 -7.41
C GLY A 97 9.77 -20.74 -6.38
N LYS A 98 10.17 -20.75 -5.11
CA LYS A 98 9.26 -21.11 -4.00
C LYS A 98 8.41 -19.92 -3.61
N ILE A 99 7.13 -20.16 -3.31
CA ILE A 99 6.21 -19.10 -2.89
C ILE A 99 6.67 -18.43 -1.59
N GLU A 100 7.23 -19.21 -0.66
CA GLU A 100 7.74 -18.73 0.63
C GLU A 100 8.96 -17.82 0.50
N GLU A 101 9.66 -17.90 -0.63
CA GLU A 101 10.86 -17.10 -0.94
C GLU A 101 10.50 -15.89 -1.82
N ASN A 102 9.21 -15.67 -2.11
CA ASN A 102 8.79 -14.56 -2.95
C ASN A 102 8.97 -13.22 -2.23
N SER A 103 9.95 -12.42 -2.68
CA SER A 103 10.30 -11.14 -2.05
C SER A 103 9.12 -10.18 -1.94
N PHE A 104 8.30 -10.06 -2.99
CA PHE A 104 7.11 -9.22 -2.96
C PHE A 104 6.13 -9.64 -1.86
N LEU A 105 5.83 -10.93 -1.70
CA LEU A 105 4.91 -11.39 -0.65
C LEU A 105 5.47 -11.13 0.74
N ILE A 106 6.77 -11.32 0.94
CA ILE A 106 7.46 -11.04 2.20
C ILE A 106 7.38 -9.54 2.52
N ASP A 107 7.80 -8.70 1.58
CA ASP A 107 7.84 -7.25 1.75
C ASP A 107 6.43 -6.70 1.99
N TYR A 108 5.46 -7.15 1.19
CA TYR A 108 4.07 -6.71 1.30
C TYR A 108 3.42 -7.15 2.61
N LYS A 109 3.69 -8.38 3.08
CA LYS A 109 3.26 -8.83 4.40
C LYS A 109 3.79 -7.90 5.49
N ASN A 110 5.10 -7.63 5.49
CA ASN A 110 5.73 -6.76 6.48
C ASN A 110 5.17 -5.33 6.43
N GLU A 111 4.93 -4.80 5.23
CA GLU A 111 4.33 -3.48 5.05
C GLU A 111 2.91 -3.41 5.63
N MET A 112 2.05 -4.39 5.32
CA MET A 112 0.67 -4.41 5.83
C MET A 112 0.60 -4.63 7.34
N GLU A 113 1.47 -5.49 7.90
CA GLU A 113 1.57 -5.71 9.35
C GLU A 113 2.07 -4.44 10.05
N SER A 114 3.12 -3.80 9.53
CA SER A 114 3.61 -2.53 10.08
C SER A 114 2.56 -1.42 9.99
N PHE A 115 1.78 -1.36 8.90
CA PHE A 115 0.68 -0.42 8.77
C PHE A 115 -0.41 -0.64 9.82
N ALA A 116 -0.82 -1.89 10.06
CA ALA A 116 -1.79 -2.23 11.11
C ALA A 116 -1.27 -1.85 12.50
N GLU A 117 0.00 -2.18 12.81
CA GLU A 117 0.65 -1.79 14.08
C GLU A 117 0.72 -0.26 14.26
N ASN A 118 0.97 0.48 13.17
CA ASN A 118 0.95 1.94 13.19
C ASN A 118 -0.44 2.48 13.57
N ILE A 119 -1.50 1.91 13.02
CA ILE A 119 -2.88 2.28 13.37
C ILE A 119 -3.14 2.00 14.85
N ASP A 120 -2.76 0.83 15.36
CA ASP A 120 -2.97 0.48 16.77
C ASP A 120 -2.23 1.45 17.71
N ARG A 121 -1.02 1.90 17.32
CA ARG A 121 -0.29 2.94 18.06
C ARG A 121 -1.02 4.27 18.07
N VAL A 122 -1.58 4.69 16.93
CA VAL A 122 -2.37 5.93 16.84
C VAL A 122 -3.62 5.83 17.69
N LEU A 123 -4.37 4.71 17.62
CA LEU A 123 -5.58 4.50 18.40
C LEU A 123 -5.32 4.59 19.91
N LYS A 124 -4.23 3.99 20.39
CA LYS A 124 -3.80 4.08 21.81
C LYS A 124 -3.45 5.49 22.27
N GLN A 125 -3.04 6.38 21.35
CA GLN A 125 -2.76 7.79 21.67
C GLN A 125 -4.03 8.65 21.70
N LEU A 126 -5.15 8.14 21.18
CA LEU A 126 -6.44 8.82 21.18
C LEU A 126 -7.31 8.43 22.40
N ASP A 127 -6.88 7.44 23.19
CA ASP A 127 -7.46 7.06 24.49
C ASP A 127 -7.01 8.01 25.61
#